data_AF-A0A7J5JMM9-F1
#
_entry.id   AF-A0A7J5JMM9-F1
#
_cell.length_a   1.000
_cell.length_b   1.000
_cell.length_c   1.000
_cell.angle_alpha   90.00
_cell.angle_beta   90.00
_cell.angle_gamma   90.00
#
_symmetry.space_group_name_H-M   'P 1'
#
loop_
_entity.id
_entity.type
_entity.pdbx_description
1 polymer ?
#
loop_
_entity_poly.entity_id
_entity_poly.type
_entity_poly.pdbx_seq_one_letter_code
_entity_poly.pdbx_strand_id
1 'polypeptide(L)'
;MMTIFTRDYSHRLRHSNKKQDNNAVKTETIGNTAEVARFDKWFASSYTRLREKIRFFSMVDEDNFHNTYLFIREKIMGGEEKIENLEAYFFRCYRYKAMTEMRNENRYVHPEDDFFYRFSQEETEPYLWGLNRCERLARDVLRYIRCRFSNREYEMFMLRYYRQQCSLKVLSEYTGLPLSEVMRKTRRMLESLRSNSYFVERCEMLYVYE
;
A
#
# COMPACT_ATOMS: atom_id res chain seq x y z
N MET A 1 -22.47 -3.50 -1.80
CA MET A 1 -23.68 -4.32 -1.54
C MET A 1 -24.43 -3.78 -0.34
N MET A 2 -25.75 -3.61 -0.41
CA MET A 2 -26.60 -3.21 0.72
C MET A 2 -26.56 -4.28 1.83
N THR A 3 -25.93 -3.95 2.95
CA THR A 3 -25.74 -4.82 4.14
C THR A 3 -26.97 -4.90 5.03
N ILE A 4 -28.17 -4.89 4.44
CA ILE A 4 -29.41 -4.98 5.20
C ILE A 4 -29.69 -6.45 5.59
N PHE A 5 -29.05 -7.42 4.93
CA PHE A 5 -29.39 -8.84 5.05
C PHE A 5 -28.23 -9.82 5.29
N THR A 6 -27.00 -9.37 5.52
CA THR A 6 -25.87 -10.31 5.67
C THR A 6 -25.17 -10.22 7.02
N ARG A 7 -25.01 -11.42 7.59
CA ARG A 7 -24.44 -11.79 8.89
C ARG A 7 -22.92 -11.55 8.90
N ASP A 8 -22.43 -11.03 10.02
CA ASP A 8 -21.03 -10.62 10.26
C ASP A 8 -19.97 -11.65 9.85
N TYR A 9 -19.01 -11.21 9.04
CA TYR A 9 -17.69 -11.84 8.92
C TYR A 9 -16.61 -10.82 9.32
N SER A 10 -16.19 -10.90 10.58
CA SER A 10 -15.00 -10.20 11.09
C SER A 10 -13.74 -11.02 10.78
N HIS A 11 -12.97 -10.61 9.77
CA HIS A 11 -11.62 -11.13 9.59
C HIS A 11 -10.65 -10.41 10.55
N ARG A 12 -10.25 -11.11 11.61
CA ARG A 12 -9.11 -10.74 12.46
C ARG A 12 -7.81 -11.02 11.71
N LEU A 13 -7.09 -9.99 11.30
CA LEU A 13 -5.70 -10.08 10.86
C LEU A 13 -4.82 -10.44 12.06
N ARG A 14 -4.18 -11.61 12.01
CA ARG A 14 -3.15 -12.03 12.97
C ARG A 14 -1.81 -11.46 12.51
N HIS A 15 -1.25 -10.54 13.30
CA HIS A 15 0.16 -10.17 13.17
C HIS A 15 1.04 -11.30 13.70
N SER A 16 1.92 -11.83 12.85
CA SER A 16 3.00 -12.75 13.20
C SER A 16 4.19 -11.93 13.68
N ASN A 17 4.45 -11.93 14.99
CA ASN A 17 5.68 -11.39 15.54
C ASN A 17 6.80 -12.42 15.38
N LYS A 18 7.71 -12.17 14.44
CA LYS A 18 8.97 -12.93 14.33
C LYS A 18 10.02 -12.25 15.21
N LYS A 19 10.36 -12.90 16.32
CA LYS A 19 11.53 -12.60 17.16
C LYS A 19 12.78 -12.56 16.28
N GLN A 20 13.52 -11.45 16.35
CA GLN A 20 14.95 -11.44 16.03
C GLN A 20 15.71 -11.45 17.35
N ASP A 21 16.55 -12.48 17.50
CA ASP A 21 17.45 -12.64 18.61
C ASP A 21 18.60 -11.63 18.49
N ASN A 22 18.70 -10.75 19.49
CA ASN A 22 19.81 -9.81 19.62
C ASN A 22 20.98 -10.52 20.34
N ASN A 23 21.87 -11.15 19.58
CA ASN A 23 23.19 -11.52 20.11
C ASN A 23 24.17 -10.37 19.84
N ALA A 24 24.27 -9.48 20.83
CA ALA A 24 25.33 -8.49 20.93
C ALA A 24 26.64 -9.19 21.29
N VAL A 25 27.43 -9.56 20.29
CA VAL A 25 28.84 -9.88 20.46
C VAL A 25 29.60 -8.56 20.47
N LYS A 26 29.98 -8.12 21.67
CA LYS A 26 30.98 -7.07 21.86
C LYS A 26 32.34 -7.66 21.51
N THR A 27 32.92 -7.25 20.38
CA THR A 27 34.35 -7.43 20.11
C THR A 27 35.02 -6.07 20.06
N GLU A 28 35.87 -5.85 21.05
CA GLU A 28 36.72 -4.68 21.23
C GLU A 28 37.58 -4.48 19.96
N THR A 29 37.26 -3.42 19.22
CA THR A 29 37.91 -3.09 17.95
C THR A 29 39.20 -2.32 18.26
N ILE A 30 40.33 -3.03 18.34
CA ILE A 30 41.64 -2.40 18.16
C ILE A 30 41.73 -2.07 16.67
N GLY A 31 41.21 -0.90 16.30
CA GLY A 31 40.98 -0.52 14.92
C GLY A 31 42.27 -0.51 14.10
N ASN A 32 42.27 -1.22 12.98
CA ASN A 32 43.31 -1.14 11.95
C ASN A 32 43.24 0.20 11.19
N THR A 33 43.24 1.32 11.91
CA THR A 33 43.06 2.68 11.39
C THR A 33 44.12 3.02 10.34
N ALA A 34 45.35 2.49 10.49
CA ALA A 34 46.44 2.69 9.54
C ALA A 34 46.18 2.01 8.18
N GLU A 35 45.67 0.77 8.17
CA GLU A 35 45.36 0.06 6.93
C GLU A 35 44.13 0.65 6.24
N VAL A 36 43.15 1.15 7.00
CA VAL A 36 42.01 1.89 6.45
C VAL A 36 42.48 3.18 5.77
N ALA A 37 43.35 3.95 6.43
CA ALA A 37 43.90 5.17 5.84
C ALA A 37 44.73 4.89 4.58
N ARG A 38 45.48 3.78 4.56
CA ARG A 38 46.21 3.30 3.37
C ARG A 38 45.26 2.97 2.22
N PHE A 39 44.17 2.26 2.52
CA PHE A 39 43.13 1.93 1.54
C PHE A 39 42.42 3.19 1.02
N ASP A 40 42.01 4.10 1.90
CA ASP A 40 41.30 5.34 1.54
C ASP A 40 42.17 6.20 0.62
N LYS A 41 43.47 6.34 0.94
CA LYS A 41 44.43 7.05 0.09
C LYS A 41 44.64 6.39 -1.27
N TRP A 42 44.76 5.07 -1.29
CA TRP A 42 44.86 4.30 -2.53
C TRP A 42 43.61 4.47 -3.39
N PHE A 43 42.43 4.35 -2.80
CA PHE A 43 41.15 4.45 -3.49
C PHE A 43 40.97 5.84 -4.11
N ALA A 44 41.24 6.91 -3.35
CA ALA A 44 41.20 8.28 -3.86
C ALA A 44 42.12 8.49 -5.07
N SER A 45 43.34 7.93 -5.03
CA SER A 45 44.29 8.01 -6.15
C SER A 45 43.94 7.10 -7.34
N SER A 46 43.19 6.03 -7.12
CA SER A 46 42.85 5.02 -8.13
C SER A 46 41.43 5.14 -8.67
N TYR A 47 40.62 6.05 -8.12
CA TYR A 47 39.18 6.19 -8.41
C TYR A 47 38.88 6.30 -9.91
N THR A 48 39.51 7.27 -10.60
CA THR A 48 39.30 7.50 -12.03
C THR A 48 39.73 6.30 -12.86
N ARG A 49 40.88 5.70 -12.55
CA ARG A 49 41.42 4.52 -13.24
C ARG A 49 40.52 3.29 -13.08
N LEU A 50 40.03 3.05 -11.86
CA LEU A 50 39.10 1.95 -11.58
C LEU A 50 37.79 2.14 -12.34
N ARG A 51 37.25 3.36 -12.32
CA ARG A 51 36.03 3.74 -13.02
C ARG A 51 36.15 3.57 -14.53
N GLU A 52 37.25 4.00 -15.13
CA GLU A 52 37.53 3.83 -16.56
C GLU A 52 37.64 2.35 -16.95
N LYS A 53 38.30 1.54 -16.12
CA LYS A 53 38.38 0.10 -16.34
C LYS A 53 37.02 -0.58 -16.27
N ILE A 54 36.15 -0.21 -15.33
CA ILE A 54 34.77 -0.74 -15.28
C ILE A 54 34.00 -0.30 -16.52
N ARG A 55 34.11 0.99 -16.89
CA ARG A 55 33.46 1.55 -18.09
C ARG A 55 33.82 0.83 -19.38
N PHE A 56 35.04 0.28 -19.46
CA PHE A 56 35.47 -0.52 -20.60
C PHE A 56 34.70 -1.86 -20.73
N PHE A 57 34.27 -2.44 -19.62
CA PHE A 57 33.58 -3.74 -19.59
C PHE A 57 32.05 -3.62 -19.46
N SER A 58 31.53 -2.57 -18.82
CA SER A 58 30.10 -2.37 -18.59
C SER A 58 29.76 -0.90 -18.33
N MET A 59 28.47 -0.57 -18.33
CA MET A 59 28.02 0.68 -17.70
C MET A 59 28.46 0.69 -16.22
N VAL A 60 28.91 1.85 -15.75
CA VAL A 60 29.34 2.02 -14.36
C VAL A 60 28.09 2.22 -13.51
N ASP A 61 27.85 1.30 -12.60
CA ASP A 61 26.88 1.48 -11.53
C ASP A 61 27.59 2.20 -10.37
N GLU A 62 27.31 3.51 -10.24
CA GLU A 62 27.93 4.35 -9.22
C GLU A 62 27.55 3.90 -7.81
N ASP A 63 26.28 3.50 -7.59
CA ASP A 63 25.83 3.09 -6.26
C ASP A 63 26.53 1.81 -5.82
N ASN A 64 26.59 0.80 -6.71
CA ASN A 64 27.33 -0.42 -6.43
C ASN A 64 28.84 -0.17 -6.24
N PHE A 65 29.43 0.79 -6.98
CA PHE A 65 30.84 1.17 -6.82
C PHE A 65 31.13 1.73 -5.42
N HIS A 66 30.29 2.64 -4.94
CA HIS A 66 30.43 3.22 -3.59
C HIS A 66 30.10 2.18 -2.49
N ASN A 67 29.06 1.36 -2.68
CA ASN A 67 28.74 0.26 -1.76
C ASN A 67 29.89 -0.73 -1.61
N THR A 68 30.62 -0.99 -2.71
CA THR A 68 31.81 -1.85 -2.70
C THR A 68 32.94 -1.23 -1.89
N TYR A 69 33.19 0.07 -2.04
CA TYR A 69 34.18 0.79 -1.22
C TYR A 69 33.87 0.69 0.27
N LEU A 70 32.62 0.98 0.67
CA LEU A 70 32.19 0.91 2.06
C LEU A 70 32.34 -0.51 2.63
N PHE A 71 31.96 -1.52 1.85
CA PHE A 71 32.08 -2.92 2.24
C PHE A 71 33.54 -3.33 2.49
N ILE A 72 34.46 -2.97 1.59
CA ILE A 72 35.88 -3.30 1.75
C ILE A 72 36.46 -2.55 2.95
N ARG A 73 36.09 -1.28 3.13
CA ARG A 73 36.53 -0.47 4.26
C ARG A 73 36.07 -1.06 5.60
N GLU A 74 34.85 -1.55 5.69
CA GLU A 74 34.31 -2.26 6.85
C GLU A 74 35.10 -3.55 7.14
N LYS A 75 35.43 -4.32 6.10
CA LYS A 75 36.24 -5.55 6.25
C LYS A 75 37.66 -5.30 6.73
N ILE A 76 38.31 -4.23 6.24
CA ILE A 76 39.64 -3.82 6.69
C ILE A 76 39.58 -3.30 8.14
N MET A 77 38.55 -2.52 8.49
CA MET A 77 38.29 -2.07 9.87
C MET A 77 38.18 -3.25 10.84
N GLY A 78 37.45 -4.30 10.46
CA GLY A 78 37.28 -5.53 11.24
C GLY A 78 38.52 -6.42 11.33
N GLY A 79 39.59 -6.10 10.58
CA GLY A 79 40.85 -6.86 10.58
C GLY A 79 40.75 -8.27 10.02
N GLU A 80 39.71 -8.55 9.21
CA GLU A 80 39.41 -9.90 8.73
C GLU A 80 40.39 -10.39 7.65
N GLU A 81 40.92 -9.50 6.80
CA GLU A 81 41.79 -9.89 5.67
C GLU A 81 42.94 -8.90 5.42
N LYS A 82 44.16 -9.42 5.24
CA LYS A 82 45.28 -8.65 4.68
C LYS A 82 45.19 -8.69 3.16
N ILE A 83 44.85 -7.56 2.56
CA ILE A 83 44.67 -7.47 1.11
C ILE A 83 46.02 -7.12 0.44
N GLU A 84 46.60 -8.07 -0.28
CA GLU A 84 47.84 -7.85 -1.03
C GLU A 84 47.60 -7.01 -2.29
N ASN A 85 46.59 -7.38 -3.10
CA ASN A 85 46.23 -6.67 -4.32
C ASN A 85 44.86 -5.99 -4.18
N LEU A 86 44.88 -4.71 -3.79
CA LEU A 86 43.69 -3.88 -3.59
C LEU A 86 42.82 -3.78 -4.85
N GLU A 87 43.42 -3.70 -6.03
CA GLU A 87 42.69 -3.55 -7.29
C GLU A 87 41.93 -4.83 -7.65
N ALA A 88 42.61 -5.98 -7.65
CA ALA A 88 41.97 -7.26 -7.95
C ALA A 88 40.86 -7.60 -6.95
N TYR A 89 41.11 -7.29 -5.66
CA TYR A 89 40.12 -7.48 -4.60
C TYR A 89 38.89 -6.60 -4.81
N PHE A 90 39.09 -5.32 -5.15
CA PHE A 90 38.00 -4.40 -5.44
C PHE A 90 37.10 -4.90 -6.58
N PHE A 91 37.69 -5.31 -7.71
CA PHE A 91 36.92 -5.83 -8.84
C PHE A 91 36.15 -7.11 -8.50
N ARG A 92 36.73 -7.98 -7.66
CA ARG A 92 36.04 -9.19 -7.18
C ARG A 92 34.81 -8.84 -6.35
N CYS A 93 34.96 -7.92 -5.39
CA CYS A 93 33.86 -7.46 -4.55
C CYS A 93 32.78 -6.73 -5.36
N TYR A 94 33.17 -5.88 -6.32
CA TYR A 94 32.25 -5.16 -7.19
C TYR A 94 31.37 -6.12 -8.01
N ARG A 95 31.97 -7.15 -8.63
CA ARG A 95 31.22 -8.17 -9.39
C ARG A 95 30.32 -9.00 -8.49
N TYR A 96 30.78 -9.36 -7.31
CA TYR A 96 29.98 -10.12 -6.34
C TYR A 96 28.75 -9.32 -5.90
N LYS A 97 28.91 -8.03 -5.59
CA LYS A 97 27.82 -7.13 -5.21
C LYS A 97 26.84 -6.92 -6.35
N ALA A 98 27.33 -6.64 -7.57
CA ALA A 98 26.48 -6.52 -8.77
C ALA A 98 25.62 -7.78 -8.98
N MET A 99 26.21 -8.98 -8.91
CA MET A 99 25.45 -10.24 -9.03
C MET A 99 24.42 -10.42 -7.90
N THR A 100 24.75 -9.99 -6.69
CA THR A 100 23.85 -10.10 -5.53
C THR A 100 22.69 -9.12 -5.64
N GLU A 101 22.93 -7.90 -6.10
CA GLU A 101 21.91 -6.88 -6.37
C GLU A 101 20.97 -7.32 -7.49
N MET A 102 21.49 -7.83 -8.62
CA MET A 102 20.65 -8.40 -9.68
C MET A 102 19.75 -9.54 -9.16
N ARG A 103 20.30 -10.44 -8.34
CA ARG A 103 19.50 -11.51 -7.72
C ARG A 103 18.45 -10.97 -6.76
N ASN A 104 18.76 -9.89 -6.05
CA ASN A 104 17.83 -9.24 -5.15
C ASN A 104 16.70 -8.54 -5.91
N GLU A 105 17.04 -7.81 -6.97
CA GLU A 105 16.10 -7.07 -7.81
C GLU A 105 15.11 -7.99 -8.51
N ASN A 106 15.59 -9.15 -8.98
CA ASN A 106 14.75 -10.20 -9.56
C ASN A 106 13.69 -10.78 -8.59
N ARG A 107 13.71 -10.41 -7.30
CA ARG A 107 12.64 -10.76 -6.35
C ARG A 107 11.43 -9.85 -6.47
N TYR A 108 11.57 -8.70 -7.11
CA TYR A 108 10.52 -7.71 -7.25
C TYR A 108 10.04 -7.64 -8.70
N VAL A 109 8.75 -7.37 -8.86
CA VAL A 109 8.15 -7.04 -10.16
C VAL A 109 7.82 -5.57 -10.11
N HIS A 110 8.44 -4.78 -10.98
CA HIS A 110 8.14 -3.36 -11.12
C HIS A 110 7.05 -3.18 -12.16
N PRO A 111 5.83 -2.78 -11.77
CA PRO A 111 4.80 -2.46 -12.73
C PRO A 111 5.25 -1.29 -13.61
N GLU A 112 5.10 -1.44 -14.92
CA GLU A 112 5.38 -0.37 -15.89
C GLU A 112 4.33 0.75 -15.82
N ASP A 113 4.57 1.85 -16.53
CA ASP A 113 3.69 3.02 -16.57
C ASP A 113 2.23 2.67 -16.99
N ASP A 114 2.05 1.64 -17.83
CA ASP A 114 0.72 1.15 -18.24
C ASP A 114 -0.12 0.62 -17.07
N PHE A 115 0.53 0.07 -16.04
CA PHE A 115 -0.16 -0.37 -14.81
C PHE A 115 -0.91 0.80 -14.16
N PHE A 116 -0.27 1.97 -14.07
CA PHE A 116 -0.87 3.16 -13.48
C PHE A 116 -1.99 3.74 -14.37
N TYR A 117 -1.84 3.65 -15.69
CA TYR A 117 -2.88 4.04 -16.64
C TYR A 117 -4.13 3.16 -16.49
N ARG A 118 -3.97 1.84 -16.38
CA ARG A 118 -5.08 0.90 -16.16
C ARG A 118 -5.74 1.09 -14.79
N PHE A 119 -4.96 1.39 -13.76
CA PHE A 119 -5.49 1.70 -12.43
C PHE A 119 -6.39 2.95 -12.46
N SER A 120 -6.01 3.98 -13.21
CA SER A 120 -6.82 5.22 -13.34
C SER A 120 -8.15 5.02 -14.07
N GLN A 121 -8.27 4.00 -14.94
CA GLN A 121 -9.50 3.70 -15.66
C GLN A 121 -10.54 2.99 -14.79
N GLU A 122 -10.13 2.20 -13.79
CA GLU A 122 -11.05 1.53 -12.87
C GLU A 122 -11.75 2.50 -11.90
N GLU A 123 -11.18 3.68 -11.65
CA GLU A 123 -11.76 4.72 -10.78
C GLU A 123 -12.68 5.71 -11.52
N THR A 124 -12.70 5.70 -12.86
CA THR A 124 -13.60 6.56 -13.63
C THR A 124 -15.01 5.96 -13.61
N GLU A 125 -15.98 6.72 -13.10
CA GLU A 125 -17.35 6.32 -12.75
C GLU A 125 -17.90 5.10 -13.52
N PRO A 126 -18.47 4.08 -12.83
CA PRO A 126 -19.03 2.92 -13.51
C PRO A 126 -20.03 3.37 -14.57
N TYR A 127 -19.70 3.06 -15.83
CA TYR A 127 -20.51 3.38 -17.00
C TYR A 127 -21.98 3.05 -16.73
N LEU A 128 -22.89 3.94 -17.13
CA LEU A 128 -24.35 3.83 -16.92
C LEU A 128 -24.95 2.46 -17.33
N TRP A 129 -24.31 1.77 -18.27
CA TRP A 129 -24.68 0.46 -18.82
C TRP A 129 -23.96 -0.74 -18.17
N GLY A 130 -22.97 -0.50 -17.31
CA GLY A 130 -22.24 -1.53 -16.55
C GLY A 130 -22.79 -1.79 -15.14
N LEU A 131 -23.75 -0.99 -14.66
CA LEU A 131 -24.35 -1.19 -13.35
C LEU A 131 -25.26 -2.42 -13.35
N ASN A 132 -25.06 -3.31 -12.38
CA ASN A 132 -25.95 -4.46 -12.19
C ASN A 132 -27.38 -3.99 -11.82
N ARG A 133 -28.37 -4.88 -11.95
CA ARG A 133 -29.78 -4.53 -11.68
C ARG A 133 -29.97 -3.98 -10.27
N CYS A 134 -29.21 -4.49 -9.29
CA CYS A 134 -29.21 -4.05 -7.89
C CYS A 134 -28.66 -2.62 -7.72
N GLU A 135 -27.56 -2.28 -8.39
CA GLU A 135 -26.91 -0.97 -8.35
C GLU A 135 -27.77 0.10 -9.00
N ARG A 136 -28.41 -0.23 -10.13
CA ARG A 136 -29.41 0.64 -10.75
C ARG A 136 -30.56 0.92 -9.79
N LEU A 137 -31.07 -0.11 -9.11
CA LEU A 137 -32.13 0.04 -8.12
C LEU A 137 -31.67 0.89 -6.91
N ALA A 138 -30.49 0.64 -6.37
CA ALA A 138 -29.93 1.42 -5.26
C ALA A 138 -29.79 2.90 -5.64
N ARG A 139 -29.32 3.20 -6.85
CA ARG A 139 -29.23 4.57 -7.36
C ARG A 139 -30.61 5.24 -7.48
N ASP A 140 -31.61 4.53 -8.00
CA ASP A 140 -32.96 5.07 -8.13
C ASP A 140 -33.62 5.33 -6.76
N VAL A 141 -33.38 4.45 -5.78
CA VAL A 141 -33.80 4.65 -4.38
C VAL A 141 -33.13 5.89 -3.78
N LEU A 142 -31.82 6.04 -3.95
CA LEU A 142 -31.10 7.22 -3.46
C LEU A 142 -31.61 8.51 -4.11
N ARG A 143 -31.88 8.48 -5.42
CA ARG A 143 -32.47 9.61 -6.14
C ARG A 143 -33.85 9.96 -5.60
N TYR A 144 -34.69 8.96 -5.34
CA TYR A 144 -36.02 9.16 -4.76
C TYR A 144 -35.97 9.81 -3.38
N ILE A 145 -35.11 9.32 -2.48
CA ILE A 145 -34.96 9.93 -1.15
C ILE A 145 -34.47 11.37 -1.26
N ARG A 146 -33.48 11.63 -2.11
CA ARG A 146 -32.94 12.98 -2.33
C ARG A 146 -33.99 13.96 -2.85
N CYS A 147 -34.91 13.51 -3.71
CA CYS A 147 -35.97 14.37 -4.26
C CYS A 147 -37.16 14.56 -3.29
N ARG A 148 -37.45 13.59 -2.42
CA ARG A 148 -38.65 13.59 -1.57
C ARG A 148 -38.43 14.13 -0.16
N PHE A 149 -37.20 14.05 0.35
CA PHE A 149 -36.85 14.45 1.72
C PHE A 149 -35.86 15.61 1.72
N SER A 150 -35.71 16.28 2.88
CA SER A 150 -34.74 17.38 3.01
C SER A 150 -33.30 16.86 2.87
N ASN A 151 -32.36 17.73 2.47
CA ASN A 151 -30.95 17.34 2.33
C ASN A 151 -30.38 16.74 3.62
N ARG A 152 -30.77 17.32 4.77
CA ARG A 152 -30.40 16.81 6.10
C ARG A 152 -30.92 15.40 6.37
N GLU A 153 -32.14 15.09 5.95
CA GLU A 153 -32.73 13.74 6.08
C GLU A 153 -32.08 12.76 5.08
N TYR A 154 -31.74 13.20 3.88
CA TYR A 154 -30.97 12.41 2.92
C TYR A 154 -29.57 12.07 3.47
N GLU A 155 -28.87 13.01 4.08
CA GLU A 155 -27.58 12.75 4.76
C GLU A 155 -27.74 11.75 5.91
N MET A 156 -28.80 11.88 6.73
CA MET A 156 -29.11 10.89 7.76
C MET A 156 -29.32 9.49 7.17
N PHE A 157 -30.03 9.38 6.04
CA PHE A 157 -30.25 8.12 5.33
C PHE A 157 -28.92 7.54 4.81
N MET A 158 -28.07 8.37 4.20
CA MET A 158 -26.76 7.96 3.69
C MET A 158 -25.85 7.45 4.81
N LEU A 159 -25.79 8.16 5.93
CA LEU A 159 -24.98 7.76 7.08
C LEU A 159 -25.51 6.48 7.73
N ARG A 160 -26.84 6.31 7.80
CA ARG A 160 -27.45 5.14 8.42
C ARG A 160 -27.38 3.86 7.57
N TYR A 161 -27.50 3.96 6.25
CA TYR A 161 -27.76 2.78 5.41
C TYR A 161 -26.76 2.58 4.27
N TYR A 162 -26.04 3.61 3.82
CA TYR A 162 -25.22 3.52 2.60
C TYR A 162 -23.72 3.65 2.86
N ARG A 163 -23.28 4.65 3.64
CA ARG A 163 -21.85 4.95 3.84
C ARG A 163 -21.25 4.26 5.06
N GLN A 164 -21.78 4.52 6.25
CA GLN A 164 -21.11 4.22 7.52
C GLN A 164 -21.91 3.33 8.47
N GLN A 165 -23.17 3.01 8.13
CA GLN A 165 -24.08 2.19 8.93
C GLN A 165 -24.20 2.64 10.40
N CYS A 166 -24.13 3.95 10.64
CA CYS A 166 -24.04 4.52 11.98
C CYS A 166 -25.21 4.12 12.88
N SER A 167 -24.97 4.05 14.18
CA SER A 167 -26.04 3.83 15.16
C SER A 167 -26.96 5.06 15.25
N LEU A 168 -28.20 4.87 15.71
CA LEU A 168 -29.14 5.98 15.91
C LEU A 168 -28.64 7.01 16.93
N LYS A 169 -27.83 6.59 17.91
CA LYS A 169 -27.19 7.49 18.89
C LYS A 169 -26.18 8.42 18.20
N VAL A 170 -25.31 7.85 17.37
CA VAL A 170 -24.33 8.63 16.59
C VAL A 170 -25.02 9.60 15.63
N LEU A 171 -26.16 9.21 15.03
CA LEU A 171 -26.95 10.11 14.19
C LEU A 171 -27.62 11.23 14.99
N SER A 172 -28.07 10.95 16.21
CA SER A 172 -28.63 11.96 17.14
C SER A 172 -27.59 12.99 17.51
N GLU A 173 -26.37 12.56 17.83
CA GLU A 173 -25.23 13.45 18.11
C GLU A 173 -24.84 14.27 16.87
N TYR A 174 -24.71 13.64 15.70
CA TYR A 174 -24.37 14.32 14.45
C TYR A 174 -25.41 15.36 14.02
N THR A 175 -26.69 15.05 14.19
CA THR A 175 -27.79 15.95 13.80
C THR A 175 -28.19 16.93 14.91
N GLY A 176 -27.69 16.77 16.14
CA GLY A 176 -28.17 17.55 17.29
C GLY A 176 -29.69 17.44 17.53
N LEU A 177 -30.32 16.37 17.04
CA LEU A 177 -31.75 16.10 17.24
C LEU A 177 -31.93 15.03 18.32
N PRO A 178 -33.03 15.04 19.09
CA PRO A 178 -33.30 13.98 20.05
C PRO A 178 -33.50 12.65 19.33
N LEU A 179 -33.12 11.55 20.01
CA LEU A 179 -33.13 10.21 19.44
C LEU A 179 -34.50 9.79 18.88
N SER A 180 -35.60 10.21 19.53
CA SER A 180 -36.98 9.97 19.10
C SER A 180 -37.29 10.59 17.74
N GLU A 181 -36.82 11.80 17.49
CA GLU A 181 -36.99 12.50 16.21
C GLU A 181 -36.17 11.86 15.10
N VAL A 182 -34.93 11.47 15.40
CA VAL A 182 -34.08 10.71 14.46
C VAL A 182 -34.77 9.41 14.06
N MET A 183 -35.24 8.64 15.05
CA MET A 183 -35.97 7.39 14.81
C MET A 183 -37.23 7.61 13.96
N ARG A 184 -38.02 8.63 14.28
CA ARG A 184 -39.25 8.98 13.54
C ARG A 184 -38.95 9.32 12.09
N LYS A 185 -37.95 10.15 11.84
CA LYS A 185 -37.53 10.57 10.49
C LYS A 185 -36.98 9.39 9.68
N THR A 186 -36.10 8.59 10.27
CA THR A 186 -35.56 7.39 9.62
C THR A 186 -36.65 6.38 9.29
N ARG A 187 -37.59 6.14 10.20
CA ARG A 187 -38.73 5.25 9.96
C ARG A 187 -39.64 5.77 8.85
N ARG A 188 -39.96 7.07 8.83
CA ARG A 188 -40.76 7.70 7.77
C ARG A 188 -40.13 7.54 6.39
N MET A 189 -38.81 7.68 6.29
CA MET A 189 -38.09 7.45 5.02
C MET A 189 -38.21 6.00 4.56
N LEU A 190 -38.02 5.04 5.47
CA LEU A 190 -38.16 3.61 5.17
C LEU A 190 -39.60 3.23 4.77
N GLU A 191 -40.60 3.71 5.50
CA GLU A 191 -42.01 3.47 5.20
C GLU A 191 -42.37 4.01 3.81
N SER A 192 -41.89 5.20 3.46
CA SER A 192 -42.10 5.77 2.12
C SER A 192 -41.46 4.97 1.00
N LEU A 193 -40.37 4.24 1.26
CA LEU A 193 -39.76 3.33 0.29
C LEU A 193 -40.57 2.03 0.18
N ARG A 194 -40.99 1.46 1.32
CA ARG A 194 -41.77 0.22 1.38
C ARG A 194 -43.18 0.37 0.81
N SER A 195 -43.77 1.56 0.91
CA SER A 195 -45.08 1.85 0.33
C SER A 195 -45.03 2.09 -1.18
N ASN A 196 -43.84 2.18 -1.78
CA ASN A 196 -43.68 2.46 -3.21
C ASN A 196 -43.65 1.13 -3.99
N SER A 197 -44.76 0.79 -4.63
CA SER A 197 -44.91 -0.46 -5.39
C SER A 197 -43.82 -0.66 -6.43
N TYR A 198 -43.39 0.42 -7.11
CA TYR A 198 -42.31 0.38 -8.10
C TYR A 198 -40.98 -0.16 -7.53
N PHE A 199 -40.62 0.23 -6.30
CA PHE A 199 -39.40 -0.27 -5.67
C PHE A 199 -39.57 -1.68 -5.11
N VAL A 200 -40.75 -2.00 -4.59
CA VAL A 200 -41.06 -3.35 -4.08
C VAL A 200 -41.00 -4.38 -5.19
N GLU A 201 -41.68 -4.14 -6.32
CA GLU A 201 -41.67 -5.03 -7.49
C GLU A 201 -40.25 -5.21 -8.05
N ARG A 202 -39.47 -4.13 -8.13
CA ARG A 202 -38.08 -4.22 -8.60
C ARG A 202 -37.18 -4.96 -7.62
N CYS A 203 -37.41 -4.85 -6.31
CA CYS A 203 -36.71 -5.66 -5.32
C CYS A 203 -37.07 -7.14 -5.46
N GLU A 204 -38.34 -7.49 -5.60
CA GLU A 204 -38.80 -8.87 -5.78
C GLU A 204 -38.24 -9.50 -7.05
N MET A 205 -38.19 -8.75 -8.15
CA MET A 205 -37.58 -9.17 -9.41
C MET A 205 -36.06 -9.40 -9.33
N LEU A 206 -35.38 -8.96 -8.28
CA LEU A 206 -33.98 -9.32 -8.03
C LEU A 206 -33.87 -10.72 -7.41
N TYR A 207 -34.80 -11.11 -6.54
CA TYR A 207 -34.78 -12.41 -5.86
C TYR A 207 -35.22 -13.60 -6.74
N VAL A 208 -35.90 -13.35 -7.86
CA VAL A 208 -36.39 -14.40 -8.77
C VAL A 208 -35.32 -14.88 -9.76
N TYR A 209 -34.25 -14.11 -9.96
CA TYR A 209 -33.23 -14.35 -10.98
C TYR A 209 -31.80 -14.46 -10.41
N GLU A 210 -31.65 -14.65 -9.09
CA GLU A 210 -30.41 -15.08 -8.40
C GLU A 210 -30.50 -16.56 -8.00
#